data_AF-A0A2E7H628-F1
#
_entry.id   AF-A0A2E7H628-F1
#
_cell.length_a   1.000
_cell.length_b   1.000
_cell.length_c   1.000
_cell.angle_alpha   90.00
_cell.angle_beta   90.00
_cell.angle_gamma   90.00
#
_symmetry.space_group_name_H-M   'P 1'
#
loop_
_entity.id
_entity.type
_entity.pdbx_description
1 polymer ?
#
loop_
_entity_poly.entity_id
_entity_poly.type
_entity_poly.pdbx_seq_one_letter_code
_entity_poly.pdbx_strand_id
1 'polypeptide(L)'
;MKRFIGIAAVFCCMAIGCGEPVESESLKEARELHGQLTLISGELHEAIQASLVHIEEEIEASISNEDSTSVNQLARLGSELGELDVRFHDWESTVVGIPGDACDHDHDHAHESGHEHVHDGDHAHNHANELSLDGMSDEEIREIQAALLAELQMLQVAYDDVRTELNTDEATE
;
A
#
# COMPACT_ATOMS: atom_id res chain seq x y z
N MET A 1 -14.09 13.05 -73.91
CA MET A 1 -13.21 11.89 -74.21
C MET A 1 -11.87 12.10 -73.50
N LYS A 2 -11.48 11.08 -72.72
CA LYS A 2 -10.31 10.92 -71.83
C LYS A 2 -9.03 11.69 -72.17
N ARG A 3 -8.41 12.28 -71.14
CA ARG A 3 -6.95 12.27 -70.92
C ARG A 3 -6.65 12.14 -69.40
N PHE A 4 -6.18 10.96 -69.00
CA PHE A 4 -5.46 10.73 -67.75
C PHE A 4 -4.01 11.20 -67.90
N ILE A 5 -3.42 11.76 -66.84
CA ILE A 5 -1.98 11.91 -66.46
C ILE A 5 -2.04 12.82 -65.20
N GLY A 6 -1.45 12.57 -64.04
CA GLY A 6 -0.50 11.58 -63.55
C GLY A 6 -0.20 11.89 -62.06
N ILE A 7 0.23 10.86 -61.34
CA ILE A 7 0.51 10.77 -59.90
C ILE A 7 1.77 11.56 -59.51
N ALA A 8 1.76 12.19 -58.33
CA ALA A 8 2.96 12.35 -57.48
C ALA A 8 2.54 12.45 -56.02
N ALA A 9 2.39 11.30 -55.36
CA ALA A 9 2.31 11.18 -53.92
C ALA A 9 3.70 11.48 -53.33
N VAL A 10 3.85 12.63 -52.66
CA VAL A 10 5.02 12.90 -51.82
C VAL A 10 4.71 12.28 -50.45
N PHE A 11 5.17 11.05 -50.30
CA PHE A 11 5.25 10.35 -49.02
C PHE A 11 6.42 11.00 -48.25
N CYS A 12 6.10 11.97 -47.40
CA CYS A 12 7.08 12.59 -46.52
C CYS A 12 7.45 11.56 -45.44
N CYS A 13 8.64 10.97 -45.57
CA CYS A 13 9.22 10.10 -44.57
C CYS A 13 9.35 10.87 -43.24
N MET A 14 8.45 10.58 -42.29
CA MET A 14 8.63 11.02 -40.91
C MET A 14 9.93 10.40 -40.39
N ALA A 15 10.83 11.25 -39.92
CA ALA A 15 12.03 10.86 -39.24
C ALA A 15 11.63 10.07 -37.98
N ILE A 16 11.98 8.79 -37.95
CA ILE A 16 12.03 8.00 -36.72
C ILE A 16 13.26 8.52 -35.97
N GLY A 17 13.08 9.60 -35.22
CA GLY A 17 13.93 9.85 -34.07
C GLY A 17 13.63 8.75 -33.06
N CYS A 18 14.67 8.13 -32.50
CA CYS A 18 14.54 7.39 -31.24
C CYS A 18 14.18 8.41 -30.15
N GLY A 19 12.90 8.79 -30.09
CA GLY A 19 12.35 9.45 -28.92
C GLY A 19 12.24 8.39 -27.84
N GLU A 20 12.83 8.66 -26.68
CA GLU A 20 12.40 8.00 -25.45
C GLU A 20 10.86 8.08 -25.42
N PRO A 21 10.14 6.97 -25.16
CA PRO A 21 8.70 7.01 -25.10
C PRO A 21 8.32 8.08 -24.08
N VAL A 22 7.63 9.12 -24.54
CA VAL A 22 7.07 10.14 -23.65
C VAL A 22 6.06 9.40 -22.78
N GLU A 23 6.35 9.35 -21.47
CA GLU A 23 5.42 8.82 -20.47
C GLU A 23 4.07 9.54 -20.60
N SER A 24 2.98 8.77 -20.54
CA SER A 24 1.64 9.33 -20.60
C SER A 24 1.28 10.02 -19.28
N GLU A 25 0.40 11.01 -19.33
CA GLU A 25 -0.11 11.65 -18.10
C GLU A 25 -0.83 10.64 -17.19
N SER A 26 -1.54 9.65 -17.75
CA SER A 26 -2.18 8.60 -16.94
C SER A 26 -1.16 7.74 -16.19
N LEU A 27 -0.04 7.36 -16.82
CA LEU A 27 1.00 6.58 -16.15
C LEU A 27 1.71 7.39 -15.06
N LYS A 28 1.95 8.68 -15.31
CA LYS A 28 2.48 9.60 -14.30
C LYS A 28 1.55 9.75 -13.10
N GLU A 29 0.24 9.89 -13.34
CA GLU A 29 -0.76 9.94 -12.26
C GLU A 29 -0.82 8.62 -11.49
N ALA A 30 -0.73 7.49 -12.19
CA ALA A 30 -0.66 6.18 -11.54
C ALA A 30 0.51 6.09 -10.56
N ARG A 31 1.71 6.56 -10.95
CA ARG A 31 2.90 6.58 -10.06
C ARG A 31 2.72 7.47 -8.84
N GLU A 32 2.10 8.64 -9.01
CA GLU A 32 1.79 9.54 -7.89
C GLU A 32 0.80 8.88 -6.91
N LEU A 33 -0.23 8.19 -7.43
CA LEU A 33 -1.18 7.44 -6.61
C LEU A 33 -0.49 6.28 -5.88
N HIS A 34 0.39 5.54 -6.56
CA HIS A 34 1.15 4.45 -5.94
C HIS A 34 2.07 4.94 -4.83
N GLY A 35 2.77 6.06 -5.04
CA GLY A 35 3.60 6.67 -4.01
C GLY A 35 2.80 7.10 -2.77
N GLN A 36 1.61 7.69 -2.97
CA GLN A 36 0.70 8.00 -1.86
C GLN A 36 0.20 6.75 -1.15
N LEU A 37 -0.15 5.71 -1.90
CA LEU A 37 -0.60 4.42 -1.38
C LEU A 37 0.48 3.81 -0.48
N THR A 38 1.73 3.73 -0.93
CA THR A 38 2.85 3.16 -0.15
C THR A 38 3.11 3.94 1.14
N LEU A 39 3.05 5.28 1.08
CA LEU A 39 3.25 6.12 2.26
C LEU A 39 2.14 5.88 3.29
N ILE A 40 0.88 6.00 2.87
CA ILE A 40 -0.27 5.88 3.77
C ILE A 40 -0.37 4.45 4.33
N SER A 41 -0.05 3.43 3.55
CA SER A 41 -0.11 2.04 4.02
C SER A 41 0.92 1.77 5.10
N GLY A 42 2.15 2.27 4.94
CA GLY A 42 3.19 2.17 5.96
C GLY A 42 2.79 2.88 7.25
N GLU A 43 2.35 4.14 7.15
CA GLU A 43 1.90 4.91 8.33
C GLU A 43 0.71 4.26 9.04
N LEU A 44 -0.25 3.71 8.28
CA LEU A 44 -1.43 3.05 8.83
C LEU A 44 -1.05 1.75 9.56
N HIS A 45 -0.20 0.91 8.97
CA HIS A 45 0.23 -0.34 9.60
C HIS A 45 1.00 -0.08 10.89
N GLU A 46 1.96 0.86 10.88
CA GLU A 46 2.68 1.26 12.08
C GLU A 46 1.73 1.75 13.19
N ALA A 47 0.72 2.55 12.81
CA ALA A 47 -0.26 3.07 13.75
C ALA A 47 -1.17 1.98 14.34
N ILE A 48 -1.61 1.00 13.54
CA ILE A 48 -2.36 -0.18 13.99
C ILE A 48 -1.53 -0.97 15.01
N GLN A 49 -0.27 -1.29 14.68
CA GLN A 49 0.62 -2.06 15.57
C GLN A 49 0.88 -1.31 16.88
N ALA A 50 1.16 0.00 16.82
CA ALA A 50 1.37 0.81 18.01
C ALA A 50 0.12 0.85 18.92
N SER A 51 -1.08 0.95 18.33
CA SER A 51 -2.33 0.94 19.09
C SER A 51 -2.63 -0.44 19.71
N LEU A 52 -2.31 -1.55 19.04
CA LEU A 52 -2.43 -2.89 19.63
C LEU A 52 -1.53 -3.06 20.85
N VAL A 53 -0.24 -2.66 20.74
CA VAL A 53 0.69 -2.70 21.87
C VAL A 53 0.19 -1.84 23.03
N HIS A 54 -0.27 -0.62 22.75
CA HIS A 54 -0.81 0.26 23.79
C HIS A 54 -2.03 -0.35 24.49
N ILE A 55 -2.96 -0.96 23.75
CA ILE A 55 -4.12 -1.66 24.33
C ILE A 55 -3.67 -2.81 25.26
N GLU A 56 -2.66 -3.59 24.87
CA GLU A 56 -2.13 -4.67 25.71
C GLU A 56 -1.54 -4.15 27.02
N GLU A 57 -0.78 -3.06 26.97
CA GLU A 57 -0.21 -2.40 28.16
C GLU A 57 -1.31 -1.86 29.09
N GLU A 58 -2.34 -1.21 28.54
CA GLU A 58 -3.46 -0.67 29.31
C GLU A 58 -4.34 -1.77 29.93
N ILE A 59 -4.48 -2.92 29.26
CA ILE A 59 -5.14 -4.09 29.85
C ILE A 59 -4.34 -4.59 31.07
N GLU A 60 -3.01 -4.69 30.98
CA GLU A 60 -2.17 -5.13 32.10
C GLU A 60 -2.26 -4.14 33.29
N ALA A 61 -2.26 -2.84 33.01
CA ALA A 61 -2.47 -1.80 34.01
C ALA A 61 -3.86 -1.91 34.66
N SER A 62 -4.91 -2.07 33.85
CA SER A 62 -6.30 -2.21 34.32
C SER A 62 -6.50 -3.46 35.18
N ILE A 63 -5.86 -4.58 34.83
CA ILE A 63 -5.85 -5.80 35.65
C ILE A 63 -5.20 -5.53 37.02
N SER A 64 -4.08 -4.81 37.03
CA SER A 64 -3.36 -4.46 38.25
C SER A 64 -4.18 -3.54 39.17
N ASN A 65 -5.04 -2.71 38.58
CA ASN A 65 -5.96 -1.81 39.28
C ASN A 65 -7.32 -2.46 39.60
N GLU A 66 -7.51 -3.75 39.28
CA GLU A 66 -8.77 -4.49 39.44
C GLU A 66 -9.97 -3.87 38.69
N ASP A 67 -9.73 -3.08 37.64
CA ASP A 67 -10.79 -2.47 36.82
C ASP A 67 -11.25 -3.38 35.69
N SER A 68 -12.19 -4.25 36.02
CA SER A 68 -12.79 -5.17 35.04
C SER A 68 -13.58 -4.48 33.92
N THR A 69 -14.00 -3.21 34.08
CA THR A 69 -14.77 -2.52 33.02
C THR A 69 -13.83 -2.16 31.89
N SER A 70 -12.72 -1.50 32.23
CA SER A 70 -11.68 -1.09 31.28
C SER A 70 -11.04 -2.30 30.58
N VAL A 71 -10.76 -3.38 31.32
CA VAL A 71 -10.27 -4.64 30.71
C VAL A 71 -11.21 -5.17 29.62
N ASN A 72 -12.53 -5.19 29.86
CA ASN A 72 -13.48 -5.69 28.86
C ASN A 72 -13.61 -4.77 27.64
N GLN A 73 -13.54 -3.45 27.87
CA GLN A 73 -13.62 -2.46 26.79
C GLN A 73 -12.38 -2.49 25.91
N LEU A 74 -11.20 -2.47 26.51
CA LEU A 74 -9.91 -2.57 25.81
C LEU A 74 -9.79 -3.90 25.07
N ALA A 75 -10.24 -5.01 25.65
CA ALA A 75 -10.23 -6.31 24.96
C ALA A 75 -11.14 -6.31 23.72
N ARG A 76 -12.27 -5.60 23.75
CA ARG A 76 -13.14 -5.42 22.56
C ARG A 76 -12.42 -4.61 21.49
N LEU A 77 -11.85 -3.46 21.85
CA LEU A 77 -11.13 -2.59 20.93
C LEU A 77 -9.90 -3.29 20.32
N GLY A 78 -9.15 -4.06 21.12
CA GLY A 78 -8.04 -4.88 20.65
C GLY A 78 -8.49 -5.95 19.66
N SER A 79 -9.64 -6.58 19.87
CA SER A 79 -10.21 -7.52 18.90
C SER A 79 -10.62 -6.85 17.58
N GLU A 80 -11.21 -5.66 17.65
CA GLU A 80 -11.61 -4.89 16.45
C GLU A 80 -10.39 -4.43 15.65
N LEU A 81 -9.35 -3.98 16.35
CA LEU A 81 -8.11 -3.56 15.73
C LEU A 81 -7.33 -4.76 15.13
N GLY A 82 -7.36 -5.92 15.79
CA GLY A 82 -6.78 -7.15 15.25
C GLY A 82 -7.52 -7.67 14.01
N GLU A 83 -8.84 -7.53 13.93
CA GLU A 83 -9.58 -7.82 12.69
C GLU A 83 -9.23 -6.82 11.57
N LEU A 84 -9.03 -5.55 11.92
CA LEU A 84 -8.60 -4.53 10.97
C LEU A 84 -7.19 -4.81 10.42
N ASP A 85 -6.25 -5.26 11.25
CA ASP A 85 -4.90 -5.65 10.86
C ASP A 85 -4.91 -6.80 9.84
N VAL A 86 -5.74 -7.83 10.07
CA VAL A 86 -5.94 -8.92 9.09
C VAL A 86 -6.48 -8.38 7.77
N ARG A 87 -7.50 -7.51 7.81
CA ARG A 87 -8.06 -6.90 6.59
C ARG A 87 -7.05 -6.01 5.87
N PHE A 88 -6.17 -5.34 6.61
CA PHE A 88 -5.08 -4.56 6.05
C PHE A 88 -4.12 -5.46 5.28
N HIS A 89 -3.67 -6.58 5.86
CA HIS A 89 -2.79 -7.53 5.17
C HIS A 89 -3.47 -8.20 3.97
N ASP A 90 -4.78 -8.50 4.05
CA ASP A 90 -5.54 -8.99 2.91
C ASP A 90 -5.53 -7.97 1.76
N TRP A 91 -5.77 -6.68 2.06
CA TRP A 91 -5.67 -5.59 1.07
C TRP A 91 -4.25 -5.42 0.55
N GLU A 92 -3.24 -5.42 1.42
CA GLU A 92 -1.81 -5.28 1.08
C GLU A 92 -1.38 -6.36 0.08
N SER A 93 -1.89 -7.59 0.25
CA SER A 93 -1.64 -8.70 -0.68
C SER A 93 -2.16 -8.45 -2.10
N THR A 94 -3.10 -7.51 -2.28
CA THR A 94 -3.63 -7.12 -3.61
C THR A 94 -2.82 -6.01 -4.27
N VAL A 95 -1.95 -5.32 -3.52
CA VAL A 95 -1.16 -4.19 -4.02
C VAL A 95 -0.14 -4.70 -5.04
N VAL A 96 -0.09 -4.01 -6.18
CA VAL A 96 0.79 -4.32 -7.31
C VAL A 96 1.61 -3.11 -7.71
N GLY A 97 2.88 -3.35 -8.01
CA GLY A 97 3.78 -2.33 -8.54
C GLY A 97 3.41 -1.90 -9.96
N ILE A 98 3.84 -0.69 -10.33
CA ILE A 98 3.63 -0.16 -11.68
C ILE A 98 4.70 -0.71 -12.63
N PRO A 99 4.33 -1.18 -13.84
CA PRO A 99 5.29 -1.69 -14.81
C PRO A 99 6.37 -0.65 -15.16
N GLY A 100 7.61 -1.12 -15.24
CA GLY A 100 8.76 -0.27 -15.56
C GLY A 100 9.29 0.58 -14.42
N ASP A 101 8.63 0.61 -13.25
CA ASP A 101 9.37 0.93 -12.02
C ASP A 101 10.37 -0.20 -11.77
N ALA A 102 11.60 0.15 -11.42
CA ALA A 102 12.46 -0.83 -10.79
C ALA A 102 11.68 -1.31 -9.56
N CYS A 103 11.36 -2.61 -9.50
CA CYS A 103 10.98 -3.21 -8.24
C CYS A 103 12.16 -2.92 -7.31
N ASP A 104 12.05 -1.88 -6.48
CA ASP A 104 13.04 -1.56 -5.47
C ASP A 104 12.87 -2.60 -4.36
N HIS A 105 13.29 -3.81 -4.70
CA HIS A 105 13.57 -4.88 -3.78
C HIS A 105 15.09 -5.03 -3.77
N ASP A 106 15.82 -3.92 -3.63
CA ASP A 106 17.21 -3.98 -3.19
C ASP A 106 17.25 -4.35 -1.70
N HIS A 107 16.91 -5.61 -1.42
CA HIS A 107 17.47 -6.28 -0.27
C HIS A 107 18.74 -6.98 -0.76
N ASP A 108 19.82 -6.21 -0.93
CA ASP A 108 21.18 -6.76 -0.96
C ASP A 108 21.45 -7.41 0.40
N HIS A 109 20.95 -8.63 0.59
CA HIS A 109 21.41 -9.52 1.65
C HIS A 109 22.79 -10.03 1.25
N ALA A 110 23.78 -9.14 1.37
CA ALA A 110 25.17 -9.52 1.47
C ALA A 110 25.32 -10.37 2.75
N HIS A 111 25.12 -11.69 2.61
CA HIS A 111 25.44 -12.66 3.65
C HIS A 111 26.95 -12.75 3.83
N GLU A 112 27.55 -11.80 4.56
CA GLU A 112 28.85 -12.01 5.17
C GLU A 112 28.67 -12.74 6.51
N SER A 113 29.35 -13.87 6.62
CA SER A 113 29.25 -14.85 7.68
C SER A 113 29.81 -14.32 9.01
N GLY A 114 29.01 -14.31 10.07
CA GLY A 114 29.50 -13.94 11.40
C GLY A 114 28.48 -14.09 12.53
N HIS A 115 28.42 -15.29 13.11
CA HIS A 115 28.09 -15.63 14.52
C HIS A 115 26.85 -15.04 15.25
N GLU A 116 26.18 -15.98 15.94
CA GLU A 116 25.53 -15.92 17.27
C GLU A 116 24.17 -15.22 17.50
N HIS A 117 23.14 -16.07 17.64
CA HIS A 117 21.88 -15.97 18.41
C HIS A 117 21.32 -14.57 18.75
N VAL A 118 20.35 -14.11 17.94
CA VAL A 118 19.20 -13.34 18.41
C VAL A 118 17.95 -13.90 17.74
N HIS A 119 16.98 -14.35 18.55
CA HIS A 119 15.62 -14.54 18.10
C HIS A 119 15.01 -13.13 18.00
N ASP A 120 15.00 -12.56 16.82
CA ASP A 120 14.05 -11.51 16.48
C ASP A 120 13.39 -11.94 15.18
N GLY A 121 12.07 -12.07 15.24
CA GLY A 121 11.24 -12.60 14.16
C GLY A 121 11.11 -11.55 13.08
N ASP A 122 12.17 -11.36 12.29
CA ASP A 122 12.10 -10.58 11.06
C ASP A 122 11.35 -11.43 10.03
N HIS A 123 10.02 -11.44 10.15
CA HIS A 123 9.13 -11.91 9.11
C HIS A 123 9.17 -10.88 7.98
N ALA A 124 10.28 -10.86 7.24
CA ALA A 124 10.34 -10.24 5.93
C ALA A 124 9.33 -10.98 5.04
N HIS A 125 8.08 -10.51 5.03
CA HIS A 125 7.04 -11.01 4.16
C HIS A 125 7.40 -10.59 2.74
N ASN A 126 8.06 -11.50 2.03
CA ASN A 126 8.28 -11.40 0.61
C ASN A 126 6.93 -11.49 -0.12
N HIS A 127 6.23 -10.36 -0.20
CA HIS A 127 5.02 -10.19 -1.00
C HIS A 127 5.42 -9.95 -2.46
N ALA A 128 6.02 -10.97 -3.09
CA ALA A 128 5.96 -11.08 -4.53
C ALA A 128 4.50 -11.42 -4.89
N ASN A 129 3.65 -10.39 -4.94
CA ASN A 129 2.30 -10.53 -5.46
C ASN A 129 2.42 -11.06 -6.90
N GLU A 130 1.83 -12.23 -7.19
CA GLU A 130 1.87 -12.84 -8.54
C GLU A 130 1.06 -12.03 -9.57
N LEU A 131 0.32 -11.02 -9.11
CA LEU A 131 -0.41 -10.08 -9.95
C LEU A 131 0.56 -9.11 -10.63
N SER A 132 0.43 -8.98 -11.95
CA SER A 132 1.18 -8.03 -12.77
C SER A 132 0.23 -7.15 -13.59
N LEU A 133 0.61 -5.89 -13.75
CA LEU A 133 -0.05 -4.92 -14.61
C LEU A 133 0.55 -4.89 -16.05
N ASP A 134 1.48 -5.79 -16.35
CA ASP A 134 2.12 -5.88 -17.67
C ASP A 134 1.10 -6.09 -18.79
N GLY A 135 1.17 -5.25 -19.83
CA GLY A 135 0.30 -5.33 -21.00
C GLY A 135 -1.07 -4.67 -20.82
N MET A 136 -1.36 -4.08 -19.66
CA MET A 136 -2.51 -3.19 -19.45
C MET A 136 -2.25 -1.80 -20.06
N SER A 137 -3.31 -1.07 -20.38
CA SER A 137 -3.17 0.32 -20.80
C SER A 137 -2.87 1.24 -19.62
N ASP A 138 -2.16 2.34 -19.87
CA ASP A 138 -1.81 3.32 -18.83
C ASP A 138 -3.03 3.87 -18.08
N GLU A 139 -4.19 3.96 -18.73
CA GLU A 139 -5.44 4.38 -18.08
C GLU A 139 -5.99 3.31 -17.14
N GLU A 140 -5.97 2.04 -17.55
CA GLU A 140 -6.38 0.94 -16.67
C GLU A 140 -5.45 0.81 -15.45
N ILE A 141 -4.14 1.02 -15.65
CA ILE A 141 -3.15 1.06 -14.57
C ILE A 141 -3.50 2.19 -13.58
N ARG A 142 -3.81 3.39 -14.07
CA ARG A 142 -4.22 4.54 -13.25
C ARG A 142 -5.50 4.24 -12.45
N GLU A 143 -6.52 3.68 -13.10
CA GLU A 143 -7.78 3.31 -12.44
C GLU A 143 -7.58 2.28 -11.32
N ILE A 144 -6.70 1.29 -11.52
CA ILE A 144 -6.36 0.31 -10.49
C ILE A 144 -5.68 0.97 -9.29
N GLN A 145 -4.66 1.82 -9.51
CA GLN A 145 -3.98 2.50 -8.41
C GLN A 145 -4.93 3.44 -7.64
N ALA A 146 -5.87 4.09 -8.34
CA ALA A 146 -6.91 4.90 -7.71
C ALA A 146 -7.89 4.07 -6.85
N ALA A 147 -8.28 2.89 -7.33
CA ALA A 147 -9.15 1.98 -6.57
C ALA A 147 -8.46 1.44 -5.32
N LEU A 148 -7.20 1.01 -5.43
CA LEU A 148 -6.42 0.54 -4.29
C LEU A 148 -6.26 1.63 -3.21
N LEU A 149 -6.01 2.89 -3.62
CA LEU A 149 -5.94 4.01 -2.68
C LEU A 149 -7.28 4.28 -1.99
N ALA A 150 -8.39 4.17 -2.70
CA ALA A 150 -9.72 4.34 -2.11
C ALA A 150 -10.04 3.24 -1.08
N GLU A 151 -9.63 2.00 -1.35
CA GLU A 151 -9.76 0.90 -0.39
C GLU A 151 -8.91 1.12 0.87
N LEU A 152 -7.66 1.58 0.71
CA LEU A 152 -6.80 1.96 1.83
C LEU A 152 -7.43 3.07 2.69
N GLN A 153 -8.03 4.08 2.06
CA GLN A 153 -8.71 5.16 2.78
C GLN A 153 -9.91 4.65 3.61
N MET A 154 -10.60 3.60 3.15
CA MET A 154 -11.66 2.96 3.93
C MET A 154 -11.11 2.22 5.16
N LEU A 155 -9.92 1.61 5.06
CA LEU A 155 -9.23 1.02 6.20
C LEU A 155 -8.77 2.11 7.19
N GLN A 156 -8.26 3.23 6.68
CA GLN A 156 -7.86 4.37 7.50
C GLN A 156 -9.04 4.95 8.29
N VAL A 157 -10.21 5.10 7.68
CA VAL A 157 -11.43 5.54 8.40
C VAL A 157 -11.82 4.54 9.48
N ALA A 158 -11.76 3.24 9.21
CA ALA A 158 -12.06 2.23 10.22
C ALA A 158 -11.07 2.29 11.40
N TYR A 159 -9.78 2.53 11.13
CA TYR A 159 -8.78 2.76 12.18
C TYR A 159 -9.11 4.02 12.99
N ASP A 160 -9.44 5.12 12.32
CA ASP A 160 -9.78 6.39 12.98
C ASP A 160 -10.99 6.28 13.92
N ASP A 161 -11.98 5.47 13.55
CA ASP A 161 -13.14 5.19 14.40
C ASP A 161 -12.73 4.45 15.68
N VAL A 162 -11.95 3.38 15.58
CA VAL A 162 -11.43 2.61 16.74
C VAL A 162 -10.53 3.49 17.61
N ARG A 163 -9.62 4.25 16.99
CA ARG A 163 -8.71 5.17 17.68
C ARG A 163 -9.46 6.28 18.41
N THR A 164 -10.54 6.80 17.84
CA THR A 164 -11.35 7.83 18.49
C THR A 164 -12.02 7.27 19.74
N GLU A 165 -12.51 6.03 19.69
CA GLU A 165 -13.08 5.37 20.85
C GLU A 165 -12.04 5.16 21.95
N LEU A 166 -10.87 4.62 21.58
CA LEU A 166 -9.75 4.38 22.50
C LEU A 166 -9.34 5.64 23.27
N ASN A 167 -9.26 6.79 22.58
CA ASN A 167 -8.89 8.07 23.20
C ASN A 167 -10.04 8.72 24.00
N THR A 168 -11.29 8.33 23.77
CA THR A 168 -12.45 8.92 24.47
C THR A 168 -12.56 8.37 25.89
N ASP A 169 -12.18 7.12 26.12
CA ASP A 169 -12.17 6.53 27.46
C ASP A 169 -11.15 7.23 28.37
N GLU A 170 -9.95 7.53 27.85
CA GLU A 170 -8.91 8.27 28.59
C GLU A 170 -9.36 9.67 29.05
N ALA A 171 -10.31 10.30 28.35
CA ALA A 171 -10.76 11.66 28.66
C ALA A 171 -11.88 11.73 29.72
N THR A 172 -12.41 10.58 30.15
CA THR A 172 -13.55 10.50 31.08
C THR A 172 -13.21 10.09 32.51
N GLU A 173 -11.93 9.87 32.82
CA GLU A 173 -11.41 9.63 34.18
C GLU A 173 -11.07 10.90 34.97
#